data_AF-A0A7W5K0L6-F1
#
_entry.id   AF-A0A7W5K0L6-F1
#
_cell.length_a   1.000
_cell.length_b   1.000
_cell.length_c   1.000
_cell.angle_alpha   90.00
_cell.angle_beta   90.00
_cell.angle_gamma   90.00
#
_symmetry.space_group_name_H-M   'P 1'
#
loop_
_entity.id
_entity.type
_entity.pdbx_description
1 polymer ?
#
loop_
_entity_poly.entity_id
_entity_poly.type
_entity_poly.pdbx_seq_one_letter_code
_entity_poly.pdbx_strand_id
1 'polypeptide(L)'
;MATAQIKRTTWWERLTERCYAASTPQLVRDVQHEAGTTYQKLLTDLETPLEPGFEREMARQLGVGQPVTFVPSRTLMPVMMQRFGLQDADLAVQPGYGALRDTCNACPVVGHCWQAMRAGADVEECRGFCPNAEAFERRAAE
;
A
#
# COMPACT_ATOMS: atom_id res chain seq x y z
N MET A 1 24.44 -25.62 -12.21
CA MET A 1 23.28 -25.91 -11.33
C MET A 1 23.57 -25.28 -9.98
N ALA A 2 22.93 -24.15 -9.66
CA ALA A 2 23.16 -23.44 -8.40
C ALA A 2 22.22 -24.00 -7.33
N THR A 3 22.77 -24.64 -6.31
CA THR A 3 22.03 -25.09 -5.12
C THR A 3 21.65 -23.88 -4.27
N ALA A 4 20.36 -23.59 -4.16
CA ALA A 4 19.84 -22.58 -3.24
C ALA A 4 20.13 -23.02 -1.79
N GLN A 5 21.00 -22.29 -1.11
CA GLN A 5 21.23 -22.44 0.33
C GLN A 5 19.98 -21.96 1.08
N ILE A 6 19.17 -22.91 1.56
CA ILE A 6 18.08 -22.63 2.48
C ILE A 6 18.71 -22.28 3.84
N LYS A 7 18.80 -20.98 4.17
CA LYS A 7 19.18 -20.51 5.50
C LYS A 7 18.19 -21.09 6.52
N ARG A 8 18.66 -22.04 7.34
CA ARG A 8 17.87 -22.60 8.45
C ARG A 8 17.85 -21.55 9.57
N THR A 9 16.70 -20.93 9.80
CA THR A 9 16.51 -20.02 10.93
C THR A 9 16.65 -20.77 12.25
N THR A 10 17.42 -20.21 13.17
CA THR A 10 17.67 -20.79 14.47
C THR A 10 16.41 -20.72 15.33
N TRP A 11 16.34 -21.53 16.39
CA TRP A 11 15.21 -21.48 17.31
C TRP A 11 15.12 -20.13 18.05
N TRP A 12 16.26 -19.47 18.29
CA TRP A 12 16.31 -18.12 18.86
C TRP A 12 15.79 -17.07 17.90
N GLU A 13 16.19 -17.11 16.63
CA GLU A 13 15.64 -16.23 15.59
C GLU A 13 14.12 -16.37 15.48
N ARG A 14 13.60 -17.60 15.51
CA ARG A 14 12.15 -17.85 15.52
C ARG A 14 11.45 -17.33 16.77
N LEU A 15 12.13 -17.33 17.92
CA LEU A 15 11.58 -16.78 19.16
C LEU A 15 11.58 -15.25 19.13
N THR A 16 12.66 -14.63 18.66
CA THR A 16 12.73 -13.17 18.48
C THR A 16 11.72 -12.68 17.44
N GLU A 17 11.55 -13.39 16.33
CA GLU A 17 10.51 -13.12 15.33
C GLU A 17 9.11 -13.24 15.95
N ARG A 18 8.86 -14.25 16.80
CA ARG A 18 7.59 -14.39 17.52
C ARG A 18 7.34 -13.27 18.51
N CYS A 19 8.34 -12.90 19.32
CA CYS A 19 8.24 -11.80 20.27
C CYS A 19 7.98 -10.48 19.54
N TYR A 20 8.67 -10.24 18.42
CA TYR A 20 8.46 -9.06 17.60
C TYR A 20 7.07 -9.05 16.96
N ALA A 21 6.66 -10.14 16.29
CA ALA A 21 5.34 -10.25 15.69
C ALA A 21 4.20 -10.07 16.70
N ALA A 22 4.40 -10.49 17.96
CA ALA A 22 3.46 -10.28 19.04
C ALA A 22 3.38 -8.81 19.48
N SER A 23 4.47 -8.04 19.38
CA SER A 23 4.54 -6.64 19.78
C SER A 23 4.27 -5.64 18.64
N THR A 24 4.40 -6.04 17.37
CA THR A 24 4.20 -5.16 16.20
C THR A 24 2.85 -4.44 16.20
N PRO A 25 1.70 -5.07 16.50
CA PRO A 25 0.42 -4.37 16.54
C PRO A 25 0.37 -3.26 17.59
N GLN A 26 1.03 -3.47 18.74
CA GLN A 26 1.13 -2.45 19.77
C GLN A 26 2.03 -1.30 19.32
N LEU A 27 3.20 -1.62 18.75
CA LEU A 27 4.13 -0.62 18.22
C LEU A 27 3.46 0.29 17.17
N VAL A 28 2.71 -0.27 16.23
CA VAL A 28 2.00 0.52 15.20
C VAL A 28 0.97 1.46 15.86
N ARG A 29 0.21 0.97 16.84
CA ARG A 29 -0.74 1.81 17.59
C ARG A 29 -0.03 2.91 18.36
N ASP A 30 1.07 2.60 19.04
CA ASP A 30 1.86 3.57 19.81
C ASP A 30 2.39 4.66 18.89
N VAL A 31 2.97 4.30 17.73
CA VAL A 31 3.42 5.26 16.70
C VAL A 31 2.25 6.12 16.21
N GLN A 32 1.08 5.53 15.97
CA GLN A 32 -0.11 6.26 15.55
C GLN A 32 -0.57 7.28 16.62
N HIS A 33 -0.51 6.94 17.90
CA HIS A 33 -1.02 7.77 19.00
C HIS A 33 -0.01 8.81 19.48
N GLU A 34 1.27 8.43 19.59
CA GLU A 34 2.34 9.26 20.15
C GLU A 34 3.05 10.08 19.08
N ALA A 35 3.00 9.65 17.81
CA ALA A 35 3.71 10.27 16.70
C ALA A 35 2.87 10.32 15.41
N GLY A 36 1.63 10.83 15.50
CA GLY A 36 0.67 10.85 14.39
C GLY A 36 1.19 11.47 13.09
N THR A 37 2.06 12.49 13.15
CA THR A 37 2.71 13.08 11.97
C THR A 37 3.73 12.14 11.33
N THR A 38 4.48 11.39 12.14
CA THR A 38 5.39 10.33 11.67
C THR A 38 4.60 9.21 11.03
N TYR A 39 3.52 8.76 11.67
CA TYR A 39 2.64 7.72 11.12
C TYR A 39 2.07 8.12 9.76
N GLN A 40 1.60 9.37 9.62
CA GLN A 40 1.07 9.87 8.37
C GLN A 40 2.16 9.93 7.27
N LYS A 41 3.39 10.34 7.60
CA LYS A 41 4.51 10.30 6.66
C LYS A 41 4.77 8.89 6.16
N LEU A 42 4.77 7.88 7.05
CA LEU A 42 4.97 6.47 6.67
C LEU A 42 3.85 5.94 5.76
N LEU A 43 2.63 6.44 5.92
CA LEU A 43 1.51 6.09 5.03
C LEU A 43 1.64 6.73 3.64
N THR A 44 2.17 7.95 3.56
CA THR A 44 2.26 8.73 2.31
C THR A 44 3.56 8.51 1.54
N ASP A 45 4.64 8.14 2.23
CA ASP A 45 5.90 7.74 1.63
C ASP A 45 5.83 6.27 1.24
N LEU A 46 5.82 5.99 -0.06
CA LEU A 46 5.76 4.63 -0.59
C LEU A 46 7.15 4.10 -1.01
N GLU A 47 8.19 4.92 -0.92
CA GLU A 47 9.53 4.60 -1.44
C GLU A 47 10.46 4.13 -0.32
N THR A 48 10.40 4.76 0.86
CA THR A 48 11.26 4.40 1.98
C THR A 48 10.95 2.99 2.45
N PRO A 49 11.94 2.06 2.47
CA PRO A 49 11.73 0.70 2.94
C PRO A 49 11.26 0.66 4.41
N LEU A 50 10.33 -0.23 4.70
CA LEU A 50 9.86 -0.50 6.06
C LEU A 50 10.26 -1.91 6.49
N GLU A 51 10.30 -2.12 7.80
CA GLU A 51 10.45 -3.47 8.32
C GLU A 51 9.21 -4.31 7.90
N PRO A 52 9.39 -5.54 7.36
CA PRO A 52 8.29 -6.30 6.77
C PRO A 52 7.10 -6.59 7.69
N GLY A 53 7.33 -6.84 8.98
CA GLY A 53 6.26 -7.02 9.97
C GLY A 53 5.45 -5.75 10.19
N PHE A 54 6.12 -4.62 10.34
CA PHE A 54 5.50 -3.30 10.48
C PHE A 54 4.68 -2.94 9.24
N GLU A 55 5.25 -3.14 8.05
CA GLU A 55 4.55 -2.91 6.78
C GLU A 55 3.28 -3.77 6.66
N ARG A 56 3.37 -5.07 6.99
CA ARG A 56 2.20 -5.97 6.98
C ARG A 56 1.11 -5.50 7.94
N GLU A 57 1.47 -5.03 9.13
CA GLU A 57 0.48 -4.55 10.10
C GLU A 57 -0.16 -3.23 9.66
N MET A 58 0.60 -2.29 9.10
CA MET A 58 0.04 -1.07 8.51
C MET A 58 -0.96 -1.39 7.39
N ALA A 59 -0.58 -2.29 6.49
CA ALA A 59 -1.45 -2.76 5.41
C ALA A 59 -2.74 -3.41 5.95
N ARG A 60 -2.63 -4.23 7.00
CA ARG A 60 -3.78 -4.85 7.67
C ARG A 60 -4.72 -3.79 8.26
N GLN A 61 -4.18 -2.75 8.90
CA GLN A 61 -4.98 -1.65 9.44
C GLN A 61 -5.71 -0.87 8.34
N LEU A 62 -5.02 -0.59 7.24
CA LEU A 62 -5.63 0.05 6.07
C LEU A 62 -6.77 -0.81 5.50
N GLY A 63 -6.59 -2.13 5.43
CA GLY A 63 -7.62 -3.06 4.98
C GLY A 63 -8.89 -3.09 5.86
N VAL A 64 -8.80 -2.63 7.11
CA VAL A 64 -9.97 -2.46 8.00
C VAL A 64 -10.40 -0.99 8.15
N GLY A 65 -9.93 -0.10 7.27
CA GLY A 65 -10.32 1.31 7.23
C GLY A 65 -9.61 2.21 8.26
N GLN A 66 -8.44 1.81 8.76
CA GLN A 66 -7.66 2.59 9.71
C GLN A 66 -6.29 3.02 9.13
N PRO A 67 -5.85 4.26 9.36
CA PRO A 67 -6.58 5.33 10.05
C PRO A 67 -7.69 5.91 9.15
N VAL A 68 -8.78 6.39 9.76
CA VAL A 68 -9.89 7.05 9.03
C VAL A 68 -9.47 8.31 8.25
N THR A 69 -8.32 8.88 8.59
CA THR A 69 -7.75 10.06 7.95
C THR A 69 -6.94 9.74 6.69
N PHE A 70 -6.69 8.45 6.41
CA PHE A 70 -6.02 8.04 5.19
C PHE A 70 -6.97 8.19 4.00
N VAL A 71 -6.53 8.92 2.97
CA VAL A 71 -7.31 9.18 1.76
C VAL A 71 -6.60 8.53 0.57
N PRO A 72 -6.97 7.30 0.17
CA PRO A 72 -6.31 6.55 -0.89
C PRO A 72 -6.24 7.31 -2.20
N SER A 73 -7.28 8.08 -2.54
CA SER A 73 -7.30 8.86 -3.78
C SER A 73 -6.30 10.02 -3.83
N ARG A 74 -5.67 10.37 -2.70
CA ARG A 74 -4.60 11.38 -2.64
C ARG A 74 -3.21 10.76 -2.62
N THR A 75 -3.09 9.54 -2.11
CA THR A 75 -1.79 8.88 -1.89
C THR A 75 -1.53 7.76 -2.88
N LEU A 76 -2.47 6.83 -3.02
CA LEU A 76 -2.29 5.60 -3.80
C LEU A 76 -2.73 5.76 -5.25
N MET A 77 -3.85 6.46 -5.49
CA MET A 77 -4.38 6.61 -6.85
C MET A 77 -3.38 7.26 -7.81
N PRO A 78 -2.65 8.34 -7.45
CA PRO A 78 -1.66 8.92 -8.36
C PRO A 78 -0.56 7.94 -8.76
N VAL A 79 -0.04 7.17 -7.80
CA VAL A 79 1.01 6.17 -8.05
C VAL A 79 0.49 5.00 -8.88
N MET A 80 -0.74 4.56 -8.59
CA MET A 80 -1.44 3.55 -9.40
C MET A 80 -1.61 4.02 -10.85
N MET A 81 -2.08 5.25 -11.05
CA MET A 81 -2.26 5.84 -12.39
C MET A 81 -0.95 5.91 -13.17
N GLN A 82 0.16 6.24 -12.52
CA GLN A 82 1.48 6.23 -13.14
C GLN A 82 1.88 4.85 -13.67
N ARG A 83 1.43 3.75 -13.03
CA ARG A 83 1.65 2.40 -13.57
C ARG A 83 1.01 2.26 -14.95
N PHE A 84 -0.19 2.79 -15.13
CA PHE A 84 -0.91 2.82 -16.41
C PHE A 84 -0.43 3.93 -17.37
N GLY A 85 0.67 4.63 -17.05
CA GLY A 85 1.19 5.72 -17.88
C GLY A 85 0.41 7.04 -17.78
N LEU A 86 -0.49 7.15 -16.80
CA LEU A 86 -1.34 8.32 -16.61
C LEU A 86 -0.77 9.28 -15.56
N GLN A 87 -1.02 10.57 -15.73
CA GLN A 87 -0.70 11.60 -14.74
C GLN A 87 -1.98 12.11 -14.06
N ASP A 88 -1.97 12.16 -12.73
CA ASP A 88 -3.11 12.60 -11.93
C ASP A 88 -3.56 14.04 -12.26
N ALA A 89 -2.59 14.94 -12.49
CA ALA A 89 -2.84 16.34 -12.80
C ALA A 89 -3.60 16.53 -14.13
N ASP A 90 -3.30 15.70 -15.14
CA ASP A 90 -3.94 15.79 -16.46
C ASP A 90 -5.38 15.28 -16.42
N LEU A 91 -5.63 14.27 -15.58
CA LEU A 91 -6.95 13.68 -15.40
C LEU A 91 -7.83 14.45 -14.41
N ALA A 92 -7.26 15.27 -13.54
CA ALA A 92 -8.00 16.03 -12.54
C ALA A 92 -9.09 16.94 -13.11
N VAL A 93 -8.91 17.39 -14.36
CA VAL A 93 -9.87 18.25 -15.09
C VAL A 93 -10.84 17.47 -15.98
N GLN A 94 -10.65 16.15 -16.13
CA GLN A 94 -11.45 15.35 -17.04
C GLN A 94 -12.76 14.85 -16.41
N PRO A 95 -13.81 14.66 -17.24
CA PRO A 95 -15.05 14.03 -16.80
C PRO A 95 -14.80 12.64 -16.18
N GLY A 96 -15.53 12.34 -15.09
CA GLY A 96 -15.46 11.05 -14.42
C GLY A 96 -14.27 10.88 -13.48
N TYR A 97 -13.33 11.83 -13.38
CA TYR A 97 -12.23 11.77 -12.41
C TYR A 97 -12.73 11.70 -10.96
N GLY A 98 -13.81 12.41 -10.63
CA GLY A 98 -14.47 12.32 -9.32
C GLY A 98 -14.89 10.88 -8.97
N ALA A 99 -15.51 10.16 -9.91
CA ALA A 99 -15.94 8.78 -9.71
C ALA A 99 -14.76 7.82 -9.49
N LEU A 100 -13.61 8.06 -10.14
CA LEU A 100 -12.38 7.29 -9.90
C LEU A 100 -11.88 7.50 -8.46
N ARG A 101 -11.92 8.74 -7.97
CA ARG A 101 -11.52 9.06 -6.59
C ARG A 101 -12.44 8.39 -5.59
N ASP A 102 -13.75 8.45 -5.81
CA ASP A 102 -14.75 7.83 -4.93
C ASP A 102 -14.53 6.31 -4.87
N THR A 103 -14.33 5.67 -6.03
CA THR A 103 -14.00 4.24 -6.13
C THR A 103 -12.70 3.92 -5.38
N CYS A 104 -11.68 4.76 -5.49
CA CYS A 104 -10.41 4.56 -4.80
C CYS A 104 -10.55 4.70 -3.27
N ASN A 105 -11.30 5.70 -2.80
CA ASN A 105 -11.50 5.93 -1.37
C ASN A 105 -12.37 4.86 -0.70
N ALA A 106 -13.28 4.23 -1.44
CA ALA A 106 -14.12 3.13 -0.97
C ALA A 106 -13.49 1.73 -1.20
N CYS A 107 -12.23 1.66 -1.67
CA CYS A 107 -11.63 0.42 -2.13
C CYS A 107 -11.43 -0.61 -0.99
N PRO A 108 -12.05 -1.80 -1.05
CA PRO A 108 -11.97 -2.79 0.02
C PRO A 108 -10.59 -3.48 0.11
N VAL A 109 -9.76 -3.36 -0.93
CA VAL A 109 -8.41 -3.96 -1.01
C VAL A 109 -7.31 -2.92 -0.83
N VAL A 110 -7.61 -1.76 -0.23
CA VAL A 110 -6.66 -0.64 -0.07
C VAL A 110 -5.37 -1.04 0.65
N GLY A 111 -5.46 -1.94 1.65
CA GLY A 111 -4.27 -2.45 2.36
C GLY A 111 -3.33 -3.22 1.43
N HIS A 112 -3.89 -4.10 0.58
CA HIS A 112 -3.13 -4.82 -0.43
C HIS A 112 -2.55 -3.88 -1.49
N CYS A 113 -3.36 -2.92 -1.96
CA CYS A 113 -2.92 -1.88 -2.90
C CYS A 113 -1.71 -1.10 -2.34
N TRP A 114 -1.76 -0.68 -1.08
CA TRP A 114 -0.66 0.04 -0.45
C TRP A 114 0.65 -0.76 -0.43
N GLN A 115 0.60 -2.06 -0.11
CA GLN A 115 1.77 -2.93 -0.18
C GLN A 115 2.28 -3.10 -1.62
N ALA A 116 1.38 -3.33 -2.57
CA ALA A 116 1.74 -3.50 -3.96
C ALA A 116 2.44 -2.24 -4.53
N MET A 117 1.95 -1.05 -4.20
CA MET A 117 2.58 0.21 -4.62
C MET A 117 3.99 0.35 -4.05
N ARG A 118 4.19 0.00 -2.78
CA ARG A 118 5.51 0.02 -2.11
C ARG A 118 6.47 -1.03 -2.67
N ALA A 119 5.96 -2.19 -3.04
CA ALA A 119 6.73 -3.25 -3.68
C ALA A 119 7.09 -2.95 -5.15
N GLY A 120 6.54 -1.87 -5.73
CA GLY A 120 6.78 -1.52 -7.12
C GLY A 120 5.99 -2.36 -8.11
N ALA A 121 4.80 -2.83 -7.73
CA ALA A 121 3.96 -3.68 -8.57
C ALA A 121 3.73 -3.09 -9.95
N ASP A 122 3.79 -3.95 -10.97
CA ASP A 122 3.59 -3.57 -12.36
C ASP A 122 2.11 -3.47 -12.77
N VAL A 123 1.85 -3.11 -14.02
CA VAL A 123 0.49 -2.95 -14.55
C VAL A 123 -0.32 -4.25 -14.48
N GLU A 124 0.29 -5.39 -14.78
CA GLU A 124 -0.41 -6.68 -14.80
C GLU A 124 -0.81 -7.09 -13.38
N GLU A 125 0.08 -6.91 -12.41
CA GLU A 125 -0.26 -7.13 -11.00
C GLU A 125 -1.39 -6.20 -10.55
N CYS A 126 -1.33 -4.92 -10.95
CA CYS A 126 -2.36 -3.93 -10.62
C CYS A 126 -3.74 -4.27 -11.18
N ARG A 127 -3.82 -4.83 -12.41
CA ARG A 127 -5.08 -5.32 -13.00
C ARG A 127 -5.75 -6.38 -12.15
N GLY A 128 -4.96 -7.22 -11.49
CA GLY A 128 -5.46 -8.33 -10.68
C GLY A 128 -6.31 -7.90 -9.48
N PHE A 129 -6.18 -6.66 -9.00
CA PHE A 129 -6.88 -6.21 -7.79
C PHE A 129 -7.50 -4.80 -7.86
N CYS A 130 -7.03 -3.91 -8.73
CA CYS A 130 -7.46 -2.51 -8.71
C CYS A 130 -8.84 -2.34 -9.39
N PRO A 131 -9.88 -1.87 -8.69
CA PRO A 131 -11.20 -1.66 -9.29
C PRO A 131 -11.24 -0.58 -10.38
N ASN A 132 -10.27 0.35 -10.37
CA ASN A 132 -10.15 1.39 -11.38
C ASN A 132 -9.30 0.98 -12.60
N ALA A 133 -8.68 -0.22 -12.60
CA ALA A 133 -7.73 -0.62 -13.64
C ALA A 133 -8.28 -0.45 -15.06
N GLU A 134 -9.44 -1.04 -15.34
CA GLU A 134 -10.06 -0.95 -16.67
C GLU A 134 -10.36 0.51 -17.08
N ALA A 135 -10.74 1.35 -16.11
CA ALA A 135 -11.04 2.75 -16.35
C ALA A 135 -9.77 3.59 -16.59
N PHE A 136 -8.62 3.17 -16.05
CA PHE A 136 -7.32 3.74 -16.36
C PHE A 136 -6.85 3.30 -17.75
N GLU A 137 -6.99 2.03 -18.10
CA GLU A 137 -6.58 1.53 -19.42
C GLU A 137 -7.31 2.22 -20.57
N ARG A 138 -8.62 2.38 -20.46
CA ARG A 138 -9.40 3.09 -21.49
C ARG A 138 -8.88 4.52 -21.69
N ARG A 139 -8.52 5.21 -20.61
CA ARG A 139 -7.97 6.58 -20.67
C ARG A 139 -6.55 6.63 -21.20
N ALA A 140 -5.75 5.60 -20.96
CA ALA A 140 -4.38 5.52 -21.47
C ALA A 140 -4.34 5.21 -22.99
N ALA A 141 -5.43 4.72 -23.55
CA ALA A 141 -5.58 4.42 -24.98
C ALA A 141 -6.16 5.59 -25.80
N GLU A 142 -6.58 6.68 -25.15
CA GLU A 142 -7.08 7.92 -25.77
C GLU A 142 -5.92 8.88 -26.11
#